data_AF-A0A401FN16-F1
#
_entry.id   AF-A0A401FN16-F1
#
_cell.length_a   1.000
_cell.length_b   1.000
_cell.length_c   1.000
_cell.angle_alpha   90.00
_cell.angle_beta   90.00
_cell.angle_gamma   90.00
#
_symmetry.space_group_name_H-M   'P 1'
#
loop_
_entity.id
_entity.type
_entity.pdbx_description
1 polymer ?
#
loop_
_entity_poly.entity_id
_entity_poly.type
_entity_poly.pdbx_seq_one_letter_code
_entity_poly.pdbx_strand_id
1 'polypeptide(L)'
;MTALTYDELINKDSDYPTVIISDKNSFPKLNNNLQIVPQVNVLGIGCRKNVTFKMMQDAFNQFCNNNNLVWKSISKLVSIDVKQHEAAIHYLASVLGVEFETYSAMQLKDVSQHYPTSKFVEKTVGVGNVANSAAEYATGNRTLKKDKESLDEVTMALSRAHQERK
;
A
#
# COMPACT_ATOMS: atom_id res chain seq x y z
N MET A 1 -27.34 4.40 -14.64
CA MET A 1 -27.00 4.42 -13.20
C MET A 1 -26.11 5.63 -13.01
N THR A 2 -26.62 6.73 -12.47
CA THR A 2 -25.88 7.99 -12.36
C THR A 2 -24.99 7.90 -11.12
N ALA A 3 -23.68 7.95 -11.30
CA ALA A 3 -22.76 8.06 -10.18
C ALA A 3 -22.92 9.45 -9.58
N LEU A 4 -23.43 9.53 -8.35
CA LEU A 4 -23.43 10.77 -7.58
C LEU A 4 -21.98 11.13 -7.24
N THR A 5 -21.64 12.41 -7.35
CA THR A 5 -20.33 12.89 -6.89
C THR A 5 -20.26 12.86 -5.36
N TYR A 6 -19.05 12.82 -4.83
CA TYR A 6 -18.79 12.84 -3.39
C TYR A 6 -19.44 14.06 -2.70
N ASP A 7 -19.37 15.22 -3.34
CA ASP A 7 -19.95 16.48 -2.85
C ASP A 7 -21.49 16.46 -2.91
N GLU A 8 -22.08 15.73 -3.86
CA GLU A 8 -23.54 15.54 -3.95
C GLU A 8 -24.09 14.62 -2.85
N LEU A 9 -23.28 13.69 -2.36
CA LEU A 9 -23.67 12.77 -1.28
C LEU A 9 -23.60 13.42 0.10
N ILE A 10 -22.62 14.30 0.34
CA ILE A 10 -22.38 14.92 1.66
C ILE A 10 -23.13 16.24 1.85
N ASN A 11 -23.44 16.98 0.77
CA ASN A 11 -24.25 18.21 0.86
C ASN A 11 -25.76 17.94 0.99
N LYS A 12 -26.19 16.68 0.97
CA LYS A 12 -27.53 16.33 1.43
C LYS A 12 -27.47 16.15 2.93
N ASP A 13 -27.97 17.14 3.64
CA ASP A 13 -28.43 17.02 5.02
C ASP A 13 -29.49 15.92 5.05
N SER A 14 -29.03 14.69 5.24
CA SER A 14 -29.80 13.49 4.99
C SER A 14 -29.76 12.69 6.27
N ASP A 15 -30.88 12.68 6.97
CA ASP A 15 -31.13 11.84 8.14
C ASP A 15 -31.12 10.33 7.81
N TYR A 16 -30.88 9.97 6.54
CA TYR A 16 -30.80 8.58 6.08
C TYR A 16 -29.47 7.91 6.45
N PRO A 17 -29.52 6.65 6.96
CA PRO A 17 -28.32 5.83 7.12
C PRO A 17 -27.56 5.65 5.79
N THR A 18 -26.26 5.94 5.81
CA THR A 18 -25.41 5.86 4.61
C THR A 18 -24.31 4.81 4.79
N VAL A 19 -24.16 3.93 3.79
CA VAL A 19 -23.04 2.97 3.72
C VAL A 19 -22.03 3.45 2.70
N ILE A 20 -20.78 3.61 3.13
CA ILE A 20 -19.65 4.05 2.31
C ILE A 20 -18.68 2.90 2.17
N ILE A 21 -18.44 2.43 0.94
CA ILE A 21 -17.42 1.39 0.68
C ILE A 21 -16.20 2.08 0.09
N SER A 22 -15.16 2.25 0.90
CA SER A 22 -13.95 2.94 0.46
C SER A 22 -12.74 2.64 1.32
N ASP A 23 -11.58 2.60 0.69
CA ASP A 23 -10.27 2.54 1.33
C ASP A 23 -9.68 3.93 1.65
N LYS A 24 -10.48 5.00 1.49
CA LYS A 24 -10.03 6.38 1.70
C LYS A 24 -10.56 7.01 2.99
N ASN A 25 -9.80 7.95 3.55
CA ASN A 25 -10.13 8.70 4.78
C ASN A 25 -10.89 10.02 4.51
N SER A 26 -11.31 10.29 3.27
CA SER A 26 -11.92 11.59 2.92
C SER A 26 -13.24 11.89 3.62
N PHE A 27 -13.95 10.89 4.14
CA PHE A 27 -15.37 10.99 4.49
C PHE A 27 -15.60 11.67 5.85
N PRO A 28 -16.58 12.60 5.96
CA PRO A 28 -16.97 13.16 7.25
C PRO A 28 -17.54 12.05 8.15
N LYS A 29 -17.07 12.03 9.40
CA LYS A 29 -17.60 11.16 10.45
C LYS A 29 -18.93 11.72 10.94
N LEU A 30 -20.00 11.44 10.20
CA LEU A 30 -21.37 11.77 10.59
C LEU A 30 -21.96 10.60 11.40
N ASN A 31 -22.89 10.91 12.30
CA ASN A 31 -23.50 9.92 13.20
C ASN A 31 -24.30 8.82 12.46
N ASN A 32 -24.72 9.07 11.21
CA ASN A 32 -25.54 8.15 10.40
C ASN A 32 -24.73 7.45 9.29
N ASN A 33 -23.39 7.44 9.35
CA ASN A 33 -22.54 6.85 8.32
C ASN A 33 -21.80 5.61 8.83
N LEU A 34 -21.84 4.53 8.05
CA LEU A 34 -21.02 3.33 8.22
C LEU A 34 -20.03 3.21 7.08
N GLN A 35 -18.73 3.29 7.38
CA GLN A 35 -17.68 3.01 6.40
C GLN A 35 -17.29 1.53 6.45
N ILE A 36 -17.47 0.84 5.31
CA ILE A 36 -16.91 -0.48 5.05
C ILE A 36 -15.58 -0.28 4.33
N VAL A 37 -14.50 -0.78 4.93
CA VAL A 37 -13.14 -0.64 4.42
C VAL A 37 -12.71 -1.97 3.79
N PRO A 38 -12.71 -2.08 2.45
CA PRO A 38 -12.29 -3.31 1.79
C PRO A 38 -10.77 -3.50 1.91
N GLN A 39 -10.34 -4.73 2.21
CA GLN A 39 -8.93 -5.14 2.25
C GLN A 39 -8.44 -5.47 0.84
N VAL A 40 -8.23 -4.44 0.02
CA VAL A 40 -7.87 -4.59 -1.40
C VAL A 40 -6.46 -4.10 -1.73
N ASN A 41 -5.76 -3.52 -0.76
CA ASN A 41 -4.45 -2.93 -1.00
C ASN A 41 -3.34 -3.88 -0.56
N VAL A 42 -2.33 -4.05 -1.41
CA VAL A 42 -1.08 -4.75 -1.11
C VAL A 42 0.03 -3.70 -1.06
N LEU A 43 0.77 -3.69 0.04
CA LEU A 43 1.81 -2.70 0.29
C LEU A 43 3.18 -3.31 0.06
N GLY A 44 3.84 -2.90 -1.02
CA GLY A 44 5.23 -3.23 -1.28
C GLY A 44 6.17 -2.35 -0.46
N ILE A 45 7.17 -2.94 0.17
CA ILE A 45 8.13 -2.24 1.03
C ILE A 45 9.56 -2.55 0.59
N GLY A 46 10.35 -1.51 0.39
CA GLY A 46 11.81 -1.59 0.33
C GLY A 46 12.40 -0.71 1.43
N CYS A 47 13.56 -1.06 1.98
CA CYS A 47 14.23 -0.20 2.93
C CYS A 47 15.74 -0.45 2.96
N ARG A 48 16.54 0.44 3.57
CA ARG A 48 17.93 0.11 3.92
C ARG A 48 17.99 -0.88 5.08
N LYS A 49 19.18 -1.40 5.37
CA LYS A 49 19.44 -2.21 6.56
C LYS A 49 19.34 -1.33 7.81
N ASN A 50 18.97 -1.92 8.95
CA ASN A 50 18.91 -1.27 10.26
C ASN A 50 17.90 -0.11 10.35
N VAL A 51 16.86 -0.11 9.53
CA VAL A 51 15.72 0.80 9.73
C VAL A 51 15.08 0.49 11.07
N THR A 52 14.85 1.52 11.88
CA THR A 52 14.23 1.36 13.19
C THR A 52 12.71 1.21 13.06
N PHE A 53 12.05 0.66 14.10
CA PHE A 53 10.60 0.55 14.13
C PHE A 53 9.92 1.92 14.03
N LYS A 54 10.52 2.94 14.66
CA LYS A 54 10.03 4.32 14.58
C LYS A 54 10.08 4.86 13.15
N MET A 55 11.21 4.71 12.45
CA MET A 55 11.34 5.13 11.05
C MET A 55 10.31 4.43 10.16
N MET A 56 10.11 3.12 10.36
CA MET A 56 9.08 2.37 9.62
C MET A 56 7.66 2.88 9.91
N GLN A 57 7.33 3.12 11.20
CA GLN A 57 6.03 3.64 11.61
C GLN A 57 5.77 5.04 11.06
N ASP A 58 6.77 5.92 11.10
CA ASP A 58 6.67 7.29 10.60
C ASP A 58 6.50 7.31 9.08
N ALA A 59 7.30 6.51 8.35
CA ALA A 59 7.16 6.35 6.91
C ALA A 59 5.78 5.79 6.54
N PHE A 60 5.29 4.81 7.29
CA PHE A 60 3.95 4.25 7.09
C PHE A 60 2.83 5.28 7.32
N ASN A 61 2.90 6.02 8.43
CA ASN A 61 1.91 7.03 8.76
C ASN A 61 1.88 8.14 7.69
N GLN A 62 3.05 8.61 7.24
CA GLN A 62 3.14 9.58 6.17
C GLN A 62 2.56 9.03 4.87
N PHE A 63 2.91 7.81 4.50
CA PHE A 63 2.39 7.15 3.31
C PHE A 63 0.87 7.09 3.32
N CYS A 64 0.26 6.65 4.44
CA CYS A 64 -1.20 6.62 4.57
C CYS A 64 -1.82 8.01 4.46
N ASN A 65 -1.23 9.02 5.10
CA ASN A 65 -1.76 10.39 5.09
C ASN A 65 -1.73 10.99 3.68
N ASN A 66 -0.59 10.92 3.00
CA ASN A 66 -0.42 11.48 1.66
C ASN A 66 -1.31 10.79 0.63
N ASN A 67 -1.57 9.49 0.80
CA ASN A 67 -2.45 8.71 -0.07
C ASN A 67 -3.91 8.71 0.39
N ASN A 68 -4.22 9.46 1.46
CA ASN A 68 -5.53 9.50 2.11
C ASN A 68 -6.10 8.08 2.35
N LEU A 69 -5.24 7.16 2.77
CA LEU A 69 -5.52 5.73 2.84
C LEU A 69 -5.95 5.34 4.26
N VAL A 70 -7.03 4.57 4.36
CA VAL A 70 -7.36 3.87 5.60
C VAL A 70 -6.40 2.69 5.73
N TRP A 71 -5.56 2.68 6.75
CA TRP A 71 -4.54 1.62 6.94
C TRP A 71 -5.16 0.20 6.96
N LYS A 72 -6.38 0.05 7.48
CA LYS A 72 -7.12 -1.23 7.52
C LYS A 72 -7.47 -1.80 6.15
N SER A 73 -7.31 -1.02 5.08
CA SER A 73 -7.50 -1.51 3.71
C SER A 73 -6.31 -2.32 3.18
N ILE A 74 -5.19 -2.33 3.91
CA ILE A 74 -4.02 -3.14 3.57
C ILE A 74 -4.31 -4.59 3.97
N SER A 75 -4.13 -5.48 3.00
CA SER A 75 -4.38 -6.92 3.11
C SER A 75 -3.10 -7.73 3.32
N LYS A 76 -1.95 -7.23 2.85
CA LYS A 76 -0.67 -7.94 2.84
C LYS A 76 0.50 -6.96 2.67
N LEU A 77 1.64 -7.27 3.29
CA LEU A 77 2.92 -6.64 3.02
C LEU A 77 3.77 -7.52 2.11
N VAL A 78 4.50 -6.92 1.17
CA VAL A 78 5.37 -7.67 0.24
C VAL A 78 6.73 -7.02 0.03
N SER A 79 7.76 -7.83 -0.21
CA SER A 79 9.12 -7.34 -0.51
C SER A 79 9.93 -8.36 -1.33
N ILE A 80 11.24 -8.15 -1.41
CA ILE A 80 12.21 -9.07 -2.00
C ILE A 80 12.81 -10.00 -0.92
N ASP A 81 13.24 -11.22 -1.27
CA ASP A 81 13.70 -12.24 -0.31
C ASP A 81 14.83 -11.80 0.62
N VAL A 82 15.74 -10.92 0.17
CA VAL A 82 16.79 -10.38 1.06
C VAL A 82 16.21 -9.59 2.25
N LYS A 83 14.91 -9.27 2.22
CA LYS A 83 14.15 -8.61 3.29
C LYS A 83 13.31 -9.54 4.16
N GLN A 84 13.34 -10.86 3.91
CA GLN A 84 12.54 -11.84 4.65
C GLN A 84 12.76 -11.82 6.18
N HIS A 85 13.90 -11.34 6.66
CA HIS A 85 14.24 -11.24 8.09
C HIS A 85 14.40 -9.79 8.57
N GLU A 86 13.92 -8.81 7.82
CA GLU A 86 14.01 -7.41 8.23
C GLU A 86 13.00 -7.11 9.36
N ALA A 87 13.51 -6.92 10.58
CA ALA A 87 12.70 -6.79 11.78
C ALA A 87 11.68 -5.63 11.70
N ALA A 88 12.03 -4.53 11.03
CA ALA A 88 11.13 -3.39 10.88
C ALA A 88 9.89 -3.71 10.02
N ILE A 89 10.03 -4.55 9.00
CA ILE A 89 8.89 -4.95 8.17
C ILE A 89 7.98 -5.91 8.94
N HIS A 90 8.57 -6.86 9.68
CA HIS A 90 7.83 -7.74 10.58
C HIS A 90 7.08 -6.99 11.67
N TYR A 91 7.69 -5.96 12.24
CA TYR A 91 7.03 -5.04 13.16
C TYR A 91 5.77 -4.44 12.52
N LEU A 92 5.87 -3.87 11.31
CA LEU A 92 4.72 -3.29 10.64
C LEU A 92 3.65 -4.34 10.30
N ALA A 93 4.04 -5.52 9.84
CA ALA A 93 3.12 -6.64 9.60
C ALA A 93 2.32 -6.99 10.86
N SER A 94 3.00 -7.05 12.01
CA SER A 94 2.37 -7.29 13.31
C SER A 94 1.44 -6.15 13.74
N VAL A 95 1.80 -4.88 13.51
CA VAL A 95 0.95 -3.72 13.82
C VAL A 95 -0.35 -3.77 13.00
N LEU A 96 -0.25 -4.16 11.73
CA LEU A 96 -1.40 -4.23 10.83
C LEU A 96 -2.21 -5.53 10.97
N GLY A 97 -1.61 -6.57 11.56
CA GLY A 97 -2.22 -7.90 11.67
C GLY A 97 -2.34 -8.60 10.31
N VAL A 98 -1.37 -8.40 9.41
CA VAL A 98 -1.38 -8.97 8.05
C VAL A 98 -0.13 -9.80 7.78
N GLU A 99 -0.20 -10.66 6.78
CA GLU A 99 0.95 -11.47 6.34
C GLU A 99 2.02 -10.61 5.68
N PHE A 100 3.28 -11.06 5.83
CA PHE A 100 4.43 -10.54 5.09
C PHE A 100 5.01 -11.64 4.20
N GLU A 101 5.06 -11.37 2.90
CA GLU A 101 5.56 -12.30 1.87
C GLU A 101 6.73 -11.69 1.12
N THR A 102 7.65 -12.52 0.63
CA THR A 102 8.78 -12.06 -0.18
C THR A 102 8.87 -12.82 -1.49
N TYR A 103 9.50 -12.17 -2.47
CA TYR A 103 9.75 -12.72 -3.79
C TYR A 103 11.22 -12.66 -4.16
N SER A 104 11.67 -13.62 -4.96
CA SER A 104 13.02 -13.63 -5.49
C SER A 104 13.24 -12.50 -6.50
N ALA A 105 14.50 -12.07 -6.65
CA ALA A 105 14.88 -11.11 -7.69
C ALA A 105 14.48 -11.59 -9.10
N MET A 106 14.50 -12.90 -9.34
CA MET A 106 14.08 -13.50 -10.61
C MET A 106 12.59 -13.29 -10.88
N GLN A 107 11.73 -13.52 -9.88
CA GLN A 107 10.29 -13.29 -9.98
C GLN A 107 9.96 -11.82 -10.24
N LEU A 108 10.70 -10.91 -9.59
CA LEU A 108 10.48 -9.47 -9.71
C LEU A 108 11.06 -8.86 -11.00
N LYS A 109 11.91 -9.60 -11.74
CA LYS A 109 12.72 -9.05 -12.83
C LYS A 109 11.88 -8.40 -13.92
N ASP A 110 10.87 -9.08 -14.41
CA ASP A 110 10.08 -8.61 -15.55
C ASP A 110 9.24 -7.39 -15.16
N VAL A 111 8.53 -7.47 -14.03
CA VAL A 111 7.74 -6.34 -13.51
C VAL A 111 8.60 -5.16 -13.07
N SER A 112 9.89 -5.36 -12.75
CA SER A 112 10.78 -4.26 -12.39
C SER A 112 11.07 -3.30 -13.54
N GLN A 113 11.00 -3.77 -14.79
CA GLN A 113 11.24 -2.97 -16.00
C GLN A 113 10.17 -1.89 -16.22
N HIS A 114 9.03 -2.01 -15.53
CA HIS A 114 7.90 -1.10 -15.57
C HIS A 114 8.14 0.23 -14.86
N TYR A 115 9.19 0.31 -14.04
CA TYR A 115 9.43 1.43 -13.14
C TYR A 115 10.86 1.98 -13.30
N PRO A 116 11.10 3.22 -12.84
CA PRO A 116 12.45 3.77 -12.82
C PRO A 116 13.42 2.91 -12.01
N THR A 117 14.58 2.65 -12.60
CA THR A 117 15.66 1.84 -12.02
C THR A 117 16.62 2.68 -11.19
N SER A 118 16.97 2.19 -10.01
CA SER A 118 18.13 2.64 -9.24
C SER A 118 19.31 1.71 -9.48
N LYS A 119 20.41 2.24 -10.03
CA LYS A 119 21.66 1.48 -10.22
C LYS A 119 22.19 0.88 -8.92
N PHE A 120 22.00 1.58 -7.80
CA PHE A 120 22.40 1.09 -6.48
C PHE A 120 21.56 -0.13 -6.06
N VAL A 121 20.23 -0.05 -6.21
CA VAL A 121 19.33 -1.16 -5.85
C VAL A 121 19.58 -2.36 -6.77
N GLU A 122 19.69 -2.13 -8.07
CA GLU A 122 19.98 -3.18 -9.06
C GLU A 122 21.29 -3.91 -8.75
N LYS A 123 22.36 -3.18 -8.44
CA LYS A 123 23.63 -3.78 -8.02
C LYS A 123 23.52 -4.56 -6.71
N THR A 124 22.64 -4.15 -5.80
CA THR A 124 22.54 -4.74 -4.45
C THR A 124 21.67 -5.99 -4.43
N VAL A 125 20.54 -5.98 -5.16
CA VAL A 125 19.52 -7.03 -5.06
C VAL A 125 19.07 -7.61 -6.41
N GLY A 126 19.68 -7.19 -7.52
CA GLY A 126 19.41 -7.72 -8.85
C GLY A 126 18.20 -7.15 -9.58
N VAL A 127 17.46 -6.22 -8.97
CA VAL A 127 16.33 -5.48 -9.59
C VAL A 127 16.43 -3.99 -9.30
N GLY A 128 15.97 -3.16 -10.23
CA GLY A 128 16.11 -1.70 -10.14
C GLY A 128 15.25 -1.02 -9.08
N ASN A 129 14.21 -1.70 -8.61
CA ASN A 129 13.25 -1.21 -7.63
C ASN A 129 12.58 -2.40 -6.94
N VAL A 130 12.23 -2.24 -5.66
CA VAL A 130 11.70 -3.33 -4.82
C VAL A 130 10.21 -3.13 -4.54
N ALA A 131 9.85 -2.00 -3.89
CA ALA A 131 8.48 -1.77 -3.43
C ALA A 131 7.45 -1.89 -4.56
N ASN A 132 7.69 -1.20 -5.69
CA ASN A 132 6.78 -1.26 -6.83
C ASN A 132 6.67 -2.68 -7.43
N SER A 133 7.81 -3.30 -7.72
CA SER A 133 7.85 -4.64 -8.31
C SER A 133 7.18 -5.69 -7.43
N ALA A 134 7.43 -5.68 -6.12
CA ALA A 134 6.81 -6.63 -5.21
C ALA A 134 5.30 -6.44 -5.13
N ALA A 135 4.82 -5.20 -5.05
CA ALA A 135 3.39 -4.90 -5.03
C ALA A 135 2.69 -5.29 -6.35
N GLU A 136 3.30 -5.00 -7.51
CA GLU A 136 2.77 -5.42 -8.81
C GLU A 136 2.79 -6.93 -8.96
N TYR A 137 3.89 -7.60 -8.63
CA TYR A 137 4.00 -9.05 -8.74
C TYR A 137 2.91 -9.76 -7.93
N ALA A 138 2.67 -9.32 -6.70
CA ALA A 138 1.65 -9.90 -5.82
C ALA A 138 0.20 -9.72 -6.31
N THR A 139 -0.06 -8.68 -7.11
CA THR A 139 -1.44 -8.29 -7.49
C THR A 139 -1.74 -8.47 -8.97
N GLY A 140 -0.71 -8.58 -9.81
CA GLY A 140 -0.81 -8.47 -11.27
C GLY A 140 -1.09 -7.06 -11.79
N ASN A 141 -1.15 -6.04 -10.92
CA ASN A 141 -1.55 -4.67 -11.28
C ASN A 141 -0.44 -3.66 -11.04
N ARG A 142 -0.37 -2.62 -11.89
CA ARG A 142 0.63 -1.55 -11.77
C ARG A 142 0.44 -0.74 -10.49
N THR A 143 1.56 -0.38 -9.87
CA THR A 143 1.56 0.70 -8.88
C THR A 143 1.42 2.05 -9.58
N LEU A 144 0.70 2.98 -8.97
CA LEU A 144 0.60 4.34 -9.51
C LEU A 144 1.74 5.19 -8.94
N LYS A 145 2.28 6.11 -9.74
CA LYS A 145 3.38 7.01 -9.32
C LYS A 145 3.07 7.78 -8.04
N LYS A 146 1.82 8.21 -7.87
CA LYS A 146 1.35 8.93 -6.68
C LYS A 146 1.31 8.07 -5.41
N ASP A 147 1.20 6.75 -5.59
CA ASP A 147 1.08 5.78 -4.50
C ASP A 147 2.46 5.18 -4.16
N LYS A 148 3.55 5.86 -4.52
CA LYS A 148 4.93 5.51 -4.18
C LYS A 148 5.58 6.66 -3.43
N GLU A 149 6.11 6.38 -2.24
CA GLU A 149 6.80 7.38 -1.44
C GLU A 149 8.09 6.83 -0.85
N SER A 150 8.98 7.74 -0.47
CA SER A 150 10.21 7.39 0.23
C SER A 150 10.50 8.39 1.34
N LEU A 151 10.65 7.88 2.56
CA LEU A 151 10.96 8.63 3.77
C LEU A 151 11.90 7.79 4.62
N ASP A 152 12.91 8.41 5.23
CA ASP A 152 13.79 7.77 6.22
C ASP A 152 14.34 6.41 5.77
N GLU A 153 14.83 6.35 4.52
CA GLU A 153 15.39 5.13 3.92
C GLU A 153 14.39 3.95 3.78
N VAL A 154 13.09 4.23 3.88
CA VAL A 154 11.98 3.33 3.58
C VAL A 154 11.28 3.82 2.31
N THR A 155 11.03 2.91 1.38
CA THR A 155 10.21 3.14 0.19
C THR A 155 8.97 2.26 0.27
N MET A 156 7.81 2.86 0.08
CA MET A 156 6.53 2.14 0.05
C MET A 156 5.85 2.34 -1.29
N ALA A 157 5.12 1.33 -1.76
CA ALA A 157 4.31 1.40 -2.96
C ALA A 157 3.02 0.60 -2.81
N LEU A 158 1.89 1.17 -3.21
CA LEU A 158 0.60 0.48 -3.21
C LEU A 158 0.31 -0.17 -4.56
N SER A 159 -0.18 -1.40 -4.53
CA SER A 159 -0.96 -1.96 -5.64
C SER A 159 -2.30 -2.49 -5.13
N ARG A 160 -3.32 -2.49 -5.99
CA ARG A 160 -4.66 -2.97 -5.67
C ARG A 160 -4.85 -4.38 -6.23
N ALA A 161 -5.23 -5.33 -5.38
CA ALA A 161 -5.66 -6.64 -5.83
C ALA A 161 -7.01 -6.49 -6.57
N HIS A 162 -7.15 -7.14 -7.73
CA HIS A 162 -8.46 -7.32 -8.32
C HIS A 162 -9.27 -8.26 -7.42
N GLN A 163 -10.46 -7.84 -7.00
CA GLN A 163 -11.46 -8.82 -6.59
C GLN A 163 -11.91 -9.52 -7.87
N GLU A 164 -11.56 -10.80 -8.03
CA GLU A 164 -12.20 -11.64 -9.04
C GLU A 164 -13.71 -11.54 -8.80
N ARG A 165 -14.44 -11.05 -9.80
CA ARG A 165 -15.90 -11.18 -9.82
C ARG A 165 -16.18 -12.66 -10.01
N LYS A 166 -16.46 -13.37 -8.91
CA LYS A 166 -17.11 -14.67 -8.98
C LYS A 166 -18.53 -14.50 -9.48
#